data_AF-A0A3D4YMZ1-F1
#
_entry.id   AF-A0A3D4YMZ1-F1
#
_cell.length_a   1.000
_cell.length_b   1.000
_cell.length_c   1.000
_cell.angle_alpha   90.00
_cell.angle_beta   90.00
_cell.angle_gamma   90.00
#
_symmetry.space_group_name_H-M   'P 1'
#
loop_
_entity.id
_entity.type
_entity.pdbx_description
1 polymer ?
#
loop_
_entity_poly.entity_id
_entity_poly.type
_entity_poly.pdbx_seq_one_letter_code
_entity_poly.pdbx_strand_id
1 'polypeptide(L)' 'FVAKRGPGIHHICFSVDDLDATLERCRRAGIQLIDEKPRIGAEGKRIAFLHPRSTGGVLVELSDH' A
#
# COMPACT_ATOMS: atom_id res chain seq x y z
N PHE A 1 13.02 -6.45 -6.79
CA PHE A 1 12.49 -7.50 -5.89
C PHE A 1 12.90 -8.89 -6.36
N VAL A 2 12.52 -9.31 -7.58
CA VAL A 2 12.83 -10.65 -8.14
C VAL A 2 14.31 -11.02 -8.06
N ALA A 3 15.23 -10.11 -8.43
CA ALA A 3 16.67 -10.37 -8.34
C ALA A 3 17.20 -10.58 -6.91
N LYS A 4 16.47 -10.12 -5.88
CA LYS A 4 16.88 -10.23 -4.46
C LYS A 4 16.13 -11.31 -3.69
N ARG A 5 14.89 -11.65 -4.09
CA ARG A 5 14.00 -12.57 -3.35
C ARG A 5 13.47 -13.74 -4.19
N GLY A 6 13.84 -13.83 -5.47
CA GLY A 6 13.28 -14.79 -6.40
C GLY A 6 11.88 -14.41 -6.90
N PRO A 7 11.30 -15.20 -7.81
CA PRO A 7 9.91 -15.07 -8.24
C PRO A 7 8.95 -15.42 -7.11
N GLY A 8 7.79 -14.74 -7.05
CA GLY A 8 6.78 -14.94 -6.02
C GLY A 8 5.81 -13.76 -5.91
N ILE A 9 4.97 -13.77 -4.87
CA ILE A 9 4.05 -12.66 -4.58
C ILE A 9 4.87 -11.42 -4.22
N HIS A 10 4.64 -10.32 -4.93
CA HIS A 10 5.35 -9.07 -4.71
C HIS A 10 4.69 -8.20 -3.63
N HIS A 11 3.37 -8.02 -3.74
CA HIS A 11 2.53 -7.27 -2.79
C HIS A 11 1.09 -7.77 -2.88
N ILE A 12 0.27 -7.35 -1.93
CA ILE A 12 -1.19 -7.56 -1.95
C ILE A 12 -1.84 -6.18 -2.08
N CYS A 13 -2.82 -6.05 -2.98
CA CYS A 13 -3.59 -4.82 -3.15
C CYS A 13 -4.99 -4.99 -2.55
N PHE A 14 -5.41 -4.01 -1.75
CA PHE A 14 -6.79 -3.88 -1.28
C PHE A 14 -7.43 -2.67 -1.94
N SER A 15 -8.63 -2.86 -2.49
CA SER A 15 -9.47 -1.77 -2.94
C SER A 15 -10.25 -1.21 -1.75
N VAL A 16 -10.32 0.12 -1.67
CA VAL A 16 -11.00 0.85 -0.59
C VAL A 16 -11.87 1.96 -1.17
N ASP A 17 -12.97 2.26 -0.48
CA ASP A 17 -13.93 3.28 -0.95
C ASP A 17 -13.38 4.72 -0.84
N ASP A 18 -12.53 4.97 0.16
CA ASP A 18 -11.89 6.27 0.41
C ASP A 18 -10.43 6.04 0.83
N LEU A 19 -9.52 6.25 -0.11
CA LEU A 19 -8.09 6.06 0.13
C LEU A 19 -7.51 7.07 1.13
N ASP A 20 -7.94 8.33 1.11
CA ASP A 20 -7.42 9.36 2.01
C ASP A 20 -7.82 9.06 3.46
N ALA A 21 -9.11 8.74 3.68
CA ALA A 21 -9.60 8.35 5.00
C ALA A 21 -8.94 7.05 5.51
N THR A 22 -8.66 6.12 4.60
CA THR A 22 -7.95 4.87 4.95
C THR A 22 -6.51 5.15 5.36
N LEU A 23 -5.79 6.01 4.64
CA LEU A 23 -4.42 6.39 5.01
C LEU A 23 -4.36 7.11 6.36
N GLU A 24 -5.30 8.03 6.62
CA GLU A 24 -5.48 8.66 7.93
C GLU A 24 -5.66 7.63 9.04
N ARG A 25 -6.55 6.65 8.82
CA ARG A 25 -6.79 5.56 9.76
C ARG A 25 -5.54 4.73 10.00
N CYS A 26 -4.80 4.37 8.94
CA CYS A 26 -3.54 3.65 9.05
C CYS A 26 -2.51 4.42 9.88
N ARG A 27 -2.33 5.72 9.62
CA ARG A 27 -1.39 6.55 10.40
C ARG A 27 -1.79 6.62 11.87
N ARG A 28 -3.07 6.84 12.18
CA ARG A 28 -3.56 6.87 13.57
C ARG A 28 -3.37 5.54 14.29
N ALA A 29 -3.39 4.43 13.56
CA ALA A 29 -3.11 3.09 14.07
C ALA A 29 -1.60 2.80 14.21
N GLY A 30 -0.71 3.76 13.91
CA GLY A 30 0.74 3.58 13.97
C GLY A 30 1.32 2.74 12.82
N ILE A 31 0.55 2.54 11.74
CA ILE A 31 1.04 1.86 10.53
C ILE A 31 1.93 2.83 9.77
N GLN A 32 3.16 2.42 9.51
CA GLN A 32 4.10 3.19 8.71
C GLN A 32 3.65 3.20 7.25
N LEU A 33 3.41 4.38 6.71
CA LEU A 33 3.09 4.60 5.31
C LEU A 33 4.40 4.70 4.50
N ILE A 34 4.41 4.14 3.29
CA ILE A 34 5.45 4.46 2.29
C ILE A 34 5.01 5.73 1.57
N ASP A 35 3.75 5.77 1.15
CA ASP A 35 3.14 6.92 0.50
C ASP A 35 2.24 7.65 1.49
N GLU A 36 2.70 8.79 2.02
CA GLU A 36 1.90 9.62 2.95
C GLU A 36 0.73 10.32 2.25
N LYS A 37 0.81 10.45 0.93
CA LYS A 37 -0.27 10.95 0.06
C LYS A 37 -0.45 9.99 -1.11
N PRO A 38 -1.69 9.77 -1.59
CA PRO A 38 -1.92 8.95 -2.77
C PRO A 38 -1.18 9.47 -4.00
N ARG A 39 -0.73 8.54 -4.85
CA ARG A 39 -0.17 8.82 -6.17
C ARG A 39 -0.94 8.08 -7.25
N ILE A 40 -0.75 8.48 -8.50
CA ILE A 40 -1.34 7.78 -9.64
C ILE A 40 -0.57 6.47 -9.90
N GLY A 41 -1.30 5.37 -9.86
CA GLY A 41 -0.82 4.01 -10.10
C GLY A 41 -1.22 3.48 -11.48
N ALA A 42 -1.33 2.16 -11.57
CA ALA A 42 -1.78 1.50 -12.79
C ALA A 42 -3.20 1.94 -13.16
N GLU A 43 -3.49 1.96 -14.47
CA GLU A 43 -4.81 2.32 -15.03
C GLU A 43 -5.33 3.69 -14.59
N GLY A 44 -4.45 4.59 -14.12
CA GLY A 44 -4.83 5.93 -13.66
C GLY A 44 -5.47 5.97 -12.27
N LYS A 45 -5.55 4.84 -11.56
CA LYS A 45 -6.12 4.77 -10.22
C LYS A 45 -5.22 5.45 -9.18
N ARG A 46 -5.82 6.02 -8.14
CA ARG A 46 -5.08 6.52 -6.99
C ARG A 46 -4.68 5.33 -6.11
N ILE A 47 -3.40 5.27 -5.76
CA ILE A 47 -2.84 4.20 -4.92
C ILE A 47 -1.92 4.76 -3.84
N ALA A 48 -1.71 3.98 -2.79
CA ALA A 48 -0.69 4.24 -1.77
C ALA A 48 -0.16 2.94 -1.17
N PHE A 49 1.13 2.89 -0.85
CA PHE A 49 1.75 1.74 -0.23
C PHE A 49 1.94 1.89 1.29
N LEU A 50 1.77 0.78 2.01
CA LEU A 50 2.11 0.63 3.43
C LEU A 50 3.45 -0.10 3.57
N HIS A 51 4.22 0.28 4.58
CA HIS A 51 5.56 -0.28 4.78
C HIS A 51 5.49 -1.72 5.33
N PRO A 52 6.20 -2.71 4.74
CA PRO A 52 6.23 -4.10 5.18
C PRO A 52 6.51 -4.31 6.69
N ARG A 53 7.24 -3.38 7.30
CA ARG A 53 7.55 -3.39 8.75
C ARG A 53 6.29 -3.30 9.62
N SER A 54 5.23 -2.67 9.14
CA SER A 54 3.95 -2.53 9.84
C SER A 54 2.90 -3.54 9.38
N THR A 55 3.18 -4.34 8.35
CA THR A 55 2.23 -5.24 7.68
C THR A 55 2.74 -6.69 7.61
N GLY A 56 3.52 -7.11 8.62
CA GLY A 56 3.96 -8.51 8.75
C GLY A 56 4.94 -8.98 7.67
N GLY A 57 5.73 -8.07 7.11
CA GLY A 57 6.72 -8.36 6.06
C GLY A 57 6.15 -8.37 4.64
N VAL A 58 4.86 -8.09 4.45
CA VAL A 58 4.20 -8.02 3.15
C VAL A 58 4.05 -6.58 2.71
N LEU A 59 4.46 -6.25 1.48
CA LEU A 59 4.15 -4.95 0.89
C LEU A 59 2.64 -4.90 0.60
N VAL A 60 1.97 -3.87 1.12
CA VAL A 60 0.52 -3.70 0.93
C VAL A 60 0.28 -2.45 0.10
N GLU A 61 -0.51 -2.59 -0.95
CA GLU A 61 -1.04 -1.51 -1.77
C GLU A 61 -2.50 -1.25 -1.39
N LEU A 62 -2.89 0.01 -1.29
CA LEU A 62 -4.27 0.46 -1.18
C LEU A 62 -4.62 1.19 -2.48
N SER A 63 -5.76 0.89 -3.08
CA SER A 63 -6.25 1.55 -4.29
C SER A 63 -7.67 2.07 -4.10
N ASP A 64 -7.98 3.23 -4.68
CA ASP A 64 -9.37 3.70 -4.79
C ASP A 64 -10.19 2.68 -5.61
N HIS A 65 -11.46 2.50 -5.21
CA HIS A 65 -12.38 1.61 -5.91
C HIS A 65 -12.62 2.03 -7.37
#